data_AF-A0A4Q7W0S3-F1
#
_entry.id   AF-A0A4Q7W0S3-F1
#
_cell.length_a   1.000
_cell.length_b   1.000
_cell.length_c   1.000
_cell.angle_alpha   90.00
_cell.angle_beta   90.00
_cell.angle_gamma   90.00
#
_symmetry.space_group_name_H-M   'P 1'
#
loop_
_entity.id
_entity.type
_entity.pdbx_description
1 polymer ?
#
loop_
_entity_poly.entity_id
_entity_poly.type
_entity_poly.pdbx_seq_one_letter_code
_entity_poly.pdbx_strand_id
1 'polypeptide(L)'
;MDTAPPHADAARRWRRRFICLAILALALPAAVAFYLLLRFSGDEPVDYAAPEQHFKYGSTGGEIASGFPYWIWRALPQVCAQHLPDPGRGYESLGFIFENGAEGRPLDLPVGVSRRRYQGVDRVFLNCAACHTSTVRTVAGAAPVVISGMPAHRFDIMDFEKFFFRCAADPKFTVEHVIPEIERLGAGLDVIDRYVVYPVAIALMRDRILQLAGRFDFVWDQNDWGPGRVDTFSANKVLFNFPLVCADGDEKRCVDERELNAAGDFPAIWNQAQKKGMQLHWDGNNNSTEERNKNAAFGTGTLPPTIDLARIARVENWLLTARPPAFDSFFAIDEALAAQGAPVYKAYCAGCHGASGAEFALPEAEREVRCVQPGESDAELYGPRVGRITRWEQIGTDRRRLDSFSEVLAQNLSTNYAGYPWRFCHFRKTHGYANMPLDGLWLRAPYLHNGSVPTLHDLLEPSANRPKSFHRGNDLYDPVRVGFVADMAAEGERRYFRYDTRAKGNSNAGHEGRDYGTELPDSEKRALLEYLKTF
;
A
#
# COMPACT_ATOMS: atom_id res chain seq x y z
N MET A 1 -64.09 -63.62 20.67
CA MET A 1 -63.12 -62.56 21.00
C MET A 1 -61.74 -63.12 20.70
N ASP A 2 -61.28 -63.00 19.46
CA ASP A 2 -59.97 -63.52 19.03
C ASP A 2 -58.89 -62.45 19.23
N THR A 3 -57.81 -62.86 19.88
CA THR A 3 -56.65 -62.04 20.23
C THR A 3 -55.59 -62.16 19.12
N ALA A 4 -55.15 -61.04 18.57
CA ALA A 4 -54.07 -61.00 17.58
C ALA A 4 -52.73 -61.44 18.21
N PRO A 5 -51.86 -62.18 17.49
CA PRO A 5 -50.69 -62.83 18.07
C PRO A 5 -49.57 -61.84 18.42
N PRO A 6 -48.84 -62.04 19.54
CA PRO A 6 -47.83 -61.12 20.10
C PRO A 6 -46.59 -60.87 19.22
N HIS A 7 -46.41 -61.62 18.12
CA HIS A 7 -45.24 -61.50 17.24
C HIS A 7 -45.32 -60.33 16.24
N ALA A 8 -46.52 -59.90 15.84
CA ALA A 8 -46.68 -58.81 14.86
C ALA A 8 -46.26 -57.43 15.41
N ASP A 9 -46.47 -57.21 16.71
CA ASP A 9 -46.09 -55.97 17.39
C ASP A 9 -44.58 -55.85 17.63
N ALA A 10 -43.90 -56.98 17.89
CA ALA A 10 -42.44 -56.98 18.05
C ALA A 10 -41.72 -56.63 16.75
N ALA A 11 -42.14 -57.20 15.62
CA ALA A 11 -41.60 -56.89 14.29
C ALA A 11 -41.89 -55.45 13.86
N ARG A 12 -43.08 -54.92 14.16
CA ARG A 12 -43.46 -53.53 13.87
C ARG A 12 -42.67 -52.53 14.73
N ARG A 13 -42.40 -52.85 15.99
CA ARG A 13 -41.52 -52.05 16.88
C ARG A 13 -40.06 -52.04 16.40
N TRP A 14 -39.53 -53.18 15.98
CA TRP A 14 -38.18 -53.28 15.42
C TRP A 14 -38.03 -52.54 14.09
N ARG A 15 -39.01 -52.66 13.19
CA ARG A 15 -39.03 -51.92 11.93
C ARG A 15 -39.09 -50.41 12.16
N ARG A 16 -39.89 -49.93 13.13
CA ARG A 16 -39.91 -48.52 13.52
C ARG A 16 -38.58 -48.05 14.10
N ARG A 17 -37.94 -48.84 14.99
CA ARG A 17 -36.62 -48.53 15.54
C ARG A 17 -35.54 -48.49 14.46
N PHE A 18 -35.55 -49.44 13.52
CA PHE A 18 -34.62 -49.48 12.40
C PHE A 18 -34.83 -48.31 11.44
N ILE A 19 -36.08 -47.94 11.13
CA ILE A 19 -36.39 -46.75 10.33
C ILE A 19 -35.96 -45.48 11.06
N CYS A 20 -36.22 -45.35 12.37
CA CYS A 20 -35.75 -44.20 13.15
C CYS A 20 -34.22 -44.12 13.18
N LEU A 21 -33.52 -45.24 13.36
CA LEU A 21 -32.06 -45.29 13.32
C LEU A 21 -31.51 -44.97 11.93
N ALA A 22 -32.14 -45.45 10.86
CA ALA A 22 -31.75 -45.12 9.49
C ALA A 22 -32.02 -43.65 9.16
N ILE A 23 -33.15 -43.09 9.61
CA ILE A 23 -33.45 -41.66 9.49
C ILE A 23 -32.44 -40.86 10.30
N LEU A 24 -32.12 -41.22 11.54
CA LEU A 24 -31.09 -40.54 12.34
C LEU A 24 -29.70 -40.64 11.68
N ALA A 25 -29.34 -41.80 11.13
CA ALA A 25 -28.07 -42.04 10.45
C ALA A 25 -27.93 -41.26 9.15
N LEU A 26 -29.03 -40.84 8.51
CA LEU A 26 -29.00 -40.01 7.29
C LEU A 26 -29.26 -38.54 7.57
N ALA A 27 -30.23 -38.24 8.44
CA ALA A 27 -30.66 -36.88 8.77
C ALA A 27 -29.62 -36.14 9.62
N LEU A 28 -28.91 -36.82 10.54
CA LEU A 28 -27.87 -36.16 11.33
C LEU A 28 -26.68 -35.74 10.46
N PRO A 29 -26.08 -36.60 9.61
CA PRO A 29 -25.05 -36.16 8.67
C PRO A 29 -25.56 -35.11 7.68
N ALA A 30 -26.80 -35.23 7.18
CA ALA A 30 -27.37 -34.22 6.29
C ALA A 30 -27.55 -32.86 6.98
N ALA A 31 -28.02 -32.85 8.24
CA ALA A 31 -28.16 -31.63 9.03
C ALA A 31 -26.79 -31.01 9.36
N VAL A 32 -25.79 -31.83 9.70
CA VAL A 32 -24.41 -31.38 9.90
C VAL A 32 -23.83 -30.82 8.60
N ALA A 33 -23.98 -31.53 7.48
CA ALA A 33 -23.51 -31.07 6.18
C ALA A 33 -24.19 -29.76 5.77
N PHE A 34 -25.49 -29.63 6.00
CA PHE A 34 -26.23 -28.39 5.74
C PHE A 34 -25.78 -27.25 6.64
N TYR A 35 -25.56 -27.51 7.94
CA TYR A 35 -25.01 -26.52 8.87
C TYR A 35 -23.59 -26.06 8.45
N LEU A 36 -22.70 -27.00 8.11
CA LEU A 36 -21.35 -26.68 7.64
C LEU A 36 -21.39 -25.90 6.33
N LEU A 37 -22.30 -26.27 5.41
CA LEU A 37 -22.52 -25.53 4.17
C LEU A 37 -22.91 -24.08 4.46
N LEU A 38 -23.90 -23.84 5.31
CA LEU A 38 -24.32 -22.49 5.70
C LEU A 38 -23.18 -21.71 6.38
N ARG A 39 -22.40 -22.37 7.24
CA ARG A 39 -21.28 -21.73 7.96
C ARG A 39 -20.16 -21.30 7.00
N PHE A 40 -19.81 -22.15 6.03
CA PHE A 40 -18.62 -21.98 5.19
C PHE A 40 -18.91 -21.45 3.77
N SER A 41 -20.18 -21.20 3.41
CA SER A 41 -20.54 -20.57 2.13
C SER A 41 -20.55 -19.04 2.16
N GLY A 42 -20.35 -18.42 3.33
CA GLY A 42 -20.42 -16.97 3.50
C GLY A 42 -19.27 -16.24 2.78
N ASP A 43 -19.63 -15.15 2.10
CA ASP A 43 -18.72 -14.23 1.44
C ASP A 43 -19.26 -12.79 1.50
N GLU A 44 -18.96 -12.10 2.60
CA GLU A 44 -19.55 -10.80 2.93
C GLU A 44 -18.47 -9.78 3.33
N PRO A 45 -18.09 -8.85 2.43
CA PRO A 45 -17.20 -7.75 2.77
C PRO A 45 -17.90 -6.67 3.61
N VAL A 46 -17.14 -5.95 4.42
CA VAL A 46 -17.65 -4.80 5.18
C VAL A 46 -17.64 -3.55 4.30
N ASP A 47 -18.82 -2.96 4.10
CA ASP A 47 -19.00 -1.73 3.34
C ASP A 47 -19.28 -0.53 4.25
N TYR A 48 -18.81 0.64 3.81
CA TYR A 48 -18.95 1.90 4.53
C TYR A 48 -19.71 2.90 3.68
N ALA A 49 -20.65 3.63 4.27
CA ALA A 49 -21.50 4.55 3.52
C ALA A 49 -20.72 5.75 2.97
N ALA A 50 -19.92 6.41 3.82
CA ALA A 50 -19.10 7.55 3.43
C ALA A 50 -17.94 7.10 2.51
N PRO A 51 -17.74 7.76 1.35
CA PRO A 51 -16.72 7.34 0.38
C PRO A 51 -15.30 7.32 0.95
N GLU A 52 -14.92 8.33 1.74
CA GLU A 52 -13.59 8.37 2.39
C GLU A 52 -13.42 7.23 3.42
N GLN A 53 -14.46 6.91 4.19
CA GLN A 53 -14.42 5.77 5.11
C GLN A 53 -14.30 4.44 4.35
N HIS A 54 -14.97 4.32 3.20
CA HIS A 54 -14.83 3.16 2.35
C HIS A 54 -13.44 3.08 1.70
N PHE A 55 -12.79 4.21 1.40
CA PHE A 55 -11.38 4.23 1.02
C PHE A 55 -10.47 3.72 2.16
N LYS A 56 -10.72 4.17 3.40
CA LYS A 56 -9.91 3.78 4.57
C LYS A 56 -10.03 2.29 4.93
N TYR A 57 -11.22 1.71 4.85
CA TYR A 57 -11.52 0.38 5.43
C TYR A 57 -12.24 -0.60 4.48
N GLY A 58 -12.58 -0.19 3.26
CA GLY A 58 -13.29 -1.02 2.29
C GLY A 58 -12.40 -2.11 1.66
N SER A 59 -13.01 -3.23 1.31
CA SER A 59 -12.34 -4.37 0.68
C SER A 59 -11.91 -4.08 -0.77
N THR A 60 -10.75 -4.60 -1.14
CA THR A 60 -10.27 -4.69 -2.53
C THR A 60 -10.30 -6.13 -3.07
N GLY A 61 -10.59 -7.11 -2.21
CA GLY A 61 -10.60 -8.54 -2.54
C GLY A 61 -9.37 -9.31 -2.04
N GLY A 62 -8.35 -8.64 -1.49
CA GLY A 62 -7.15 -9.27 -0.95
C GLY A 62 -7.42 -10.22 0.23
N GLU A 63 -8.53 -10.03 0.95
CA GLU A 63 -8.90 -10.87 2.10
C GLU A 63 -9.17 -12.33 1.71
N ILE A 64 -9.56 -12.59 0.45
CA ILE A 64 -9.88 -13.94 -0.03
C ILE A 64 -8.60 -14.77 -0.24
N ALA A 65 -7.58 -14.20 -0.87
CA ALA A 65 -6.35 -14.92 -1.19
C ALA A 65 -5.32 -14.82 -0.05
N SER A 66 -5.07 -13.59 0.41
CA SER A 66 -3.96 -13.24 1.28
C SER A 66 -4.39 -12.86 2.71
N GLY A 67 -5.69 -12.71 2.94
CA GLY A 67 -6.24 -12.25 4.22
C GLY A 67 -5.87 -13.11 5.43
N PHE A 68 -5.51 -12.45 6.53
CA PHE A 68 -5.27 -13.08 7.81
C PHE A 68 -6.58 -13.26 8.57
N PRO A 69 -6.80 -14.39 9.28
CA PRO A 69 -7.91 -14.49 10.22
C PRO A 69 -7.84 -13.35 11.24
N TYR A 70 -8.93 -12.59 11.36
CA TYR A 70 -9.02 -11.34 12.13
C TYR A 70 -8.50 -11.47 13.55
N TRP A 71 -8.92 -12.51 14.26
CA TRP A 71 -8.50 -12.71 15.65
C TRP A 71 -7.02 -13.12 15.76
N ILE A 72 -6.47 -13.87 14.80
CA ILE A 72 -5.03 -14.15 14.76
C ILE A 72 -4.30 -12.83 14.56
N TRP A 73 -4.68 -12.03 13.55
CA TRP A 73 -4.13 -10.70 13.30
C TRP A 73 -4.11 -9.83 14.56
N ARG A 74 -5.21 -9.79 15.32
CA ARG A 74 -5.31 -9.01 16.57
C ARG A 74 -4.39 -9.53 17.69
N ALA A 75 -4.12 -10.83 17.75
CA ALA A 75 -3.31 -11.45 18.78
C ALA A 75 -1.79 -11.37 18.51
N LEU A 76 -1.36 -11.34 17.25
CA LEU A 76 0.07 -11.42 16.92
C LEU A 76 0.95 -10.32 17.53
N PRO A 77 0.53 -9.05 17.64
CA PRO A 77 1.37 -8.02 18.27
C PRO A 77 1.73 -8.34 19.73
N GLN A 78 0.93 -9.17 20.41
CA GLN A 78 1.16 -9.58 21.78
C GLN A 78 1.93 -10.91 21.83
N VAL A 79 1.57 -11.88 20.99
CA VAL A 79 2.25 -13.18 20.91
C VAL A 79 3.71 -13.04 20.43
N CYS A 80 3.92 -12.17 19.45
CA CYS A 80 5.18 -11.95 18.75
C CYS A 80 5.77 -10.56 19.00
N ALA A 81 5.45 -9.93 20.13
CA ALA A 81 5.77 -8.54 20.43
C ALA A 81 7.27 -8.21 20.22
N GLN A 82 8.17 -9.15 20.51
CA GLN A 82 9.62 -8.99 20.33
C GLN A 82 10.08 -8.73 18.90
N HIS A 83 9.23 -9.01 17.90
CA HIS A 83 9.55 -8.82 16.48
C HIS A 83 9.08 -7.46 15.94
N LEU A 84 8.43 -6.64 16.77
CA LEU A 84 8.02 -5.28 16.43
C LEU A 84 9.09 -4.26 16.82
N PRO A 85 9.22 -3.14 16.08
CA PRO A 85 10.15 -2.06 16.43
C PRO A 85 9.91 -1.47 17.84
N ASP A 86 8.64 -1.41 18.24
CA ASP A 86 8.20 -1.00 19.57
C ASP A 86 7.08 -1.95 20.05
N PRO A 87 7.42 -2.98 20.85
CA PRO A 87 6.48 -3.98 21.32
C PRO A 87 5.27 -3.41 22.08
N GLY A 88 5.44 -2.27 22.77
CA GLY A 88 4.38 -1.67 23.58
C GLY A 88 3.24 -1.06 22.76
N ARG A 89 3.53 -0.70 21.50
CA ARG A 89 2.59 -0.02 20.60
C ARG A 89 1.94 -0.94 19.56
N GLY A 90 2.30 -2.22 19.54
CA GLY A 90 1.75 -3.17 18.57
C GLY A 90 1.94 -2.71 17.12
N TYR A 91 0.89 -2.79 16.31
CA TYR A 91 0.94 -2.36 14.90
C TYR A 91 1.22 -0.86 14.69
N GLU A 92 0.94 0.01 15.67
CA GLU A 92 1.29 1.44 15.53
C GLU A 92 2.81 1.69 15.45
N SER A 93 3.62 0.75 15.97
CA SER A 93 5.08 0.80 15.85
C SER A 93 5.56 0.73 14.39
N LEU A 94 4.74 0.14 13.51
CA LEU A 94 4.96 0.02 12.08
C LEU A 94 4.35 1.19 11.29
N GLY A 95 3.82 2.20 11.99
CA GLY A 95 3.23 3.38 11.36
C GLY A 95 1.76 3.25 10.96
N PHE A 96 1.07 2.17 11.36
CA PHE A 96 -0.40 2.10 11.24
C PHE A 96 -1.09 3.18 12.07
N ILE A 97 -2.26 3.61 11.59
CA ILE A 97 -3.06 4.67 12.19
C ILE A 97 -4.36 4.07 12.71
N PHE A 98 -4.64 4.24 14.00
CA PHE A 98 -5.90 3.84 14.60
C PHE A 98 -6.73 5.09 14.88
N GLU A 99 -7.85 5.23 14.17
CA GLU A 99 -8.82 6.30 14.43
C GLU A 99 -9.71 5.93 15.63
N ASN A 100 -10.29 6.93 16.28
CA ASN A 100 -11.30 6.70 17.30
C ASN A 100 -12.69 6.55 16.66
N GLY A 101 -13.46 5.56 17.10
CA GLY A 101 -14.87 5.40 16.78
C GLY A 101 -15.77 6.42 17.48
N ALA A 102 -17.08 6.35 17.23
CA ALA A 102 -18.07 7.30 17.75
C ALA A 102 -18.09 7.42 19.29
N GLU A 103 -17.68 6.37 19.99
CA GLU A 103 -17.61 6.32 21.47
C GLU A 103 -16.26 6.81 22.02
N GLY A 104 -15.38 7.38 21.17
CA GLY A 104 -14.06 7.87 21.56
C GLY A 104 -13.03 6.77 21.83
N ARG A 105 -13.36 5.51 21.57
CA ARG A 105 -12.44 4.37 21.67
C ARG A 105 -11.74 4.12 20.32
N PRO A 106 -10.46 3.70 20.31
CA PRO A 106 -9.80 3.30 19.08
C PRO A 106 -10.58 2.20 18.36
N LEU A 107 -10.67 2.30 17.03
CA LEU A 107 -11.17 1.23 16.18
C LEU A 107 -10.25 0.01 16.31
N ASP A 108 -10.83 -1.17 16.08
CA ASP A 108 -10.10 -2.43 16.18
C ASP A 108 -9.11 -2.66 15.02
N LEU A 109 -9.38 -2.04 13.87
CA LEU A 109 -8.56 -2.13 12.66
C LEU A 109 -7.98 -0.75 12.35
N PRO A 110 -6.71 -0.70 11.94
CA PRO A 110 -6.12 0.56 11.52
C PRO A 110 -6.63 0.98 10.14
N VAL A 111 -6.52 2.27 9.84
CA VAL A 111 -6.67 2.80 8.49
C VAL A 111 -5.79 2.00 7.54
N GLY A 112 -6.37 1.59 6.41
CA GLY A 112 -5.67 0.78 5.43
C GLY A 112 -5.92 -0.72 5.54
N VAL A 113 -6.76 -1.17 6.48
CA VAL A 113 -7.08 -2.59 6.68
C VAL A 113 -8.57 -2.82 6.54
N SER A 114 -8.94 -3.70 5.63
CA SER A 114 -10.32 -4.08 5.35
C SER A 114 -10.69 -5.41 6.00
N ARG A 115 -11.99 -5.67 6.12
CA ARG A 115 -12.54 -6.91 6.71
C ARG A 115 -13.57 -7.54 5.78
N ARG A 116 -13.51 -8.87 5.69
CA ARG A 116 -14.44 -9.69 4.93
C ARG A 116 -14.72 -11.00 5.65
N ARG A 117 -15.99 -11.36 5.80
CA ARG A 117 -16.42 -12.68 6.26
C ARG A 117 -16.32 -13.64 5.08
N TYR A 118 -15.33 -14.51 5.07
CA TYR A 118 -15.08 -15.44 3.97
C TYR A 118 -14.90 -16.85 4.51
N GLN A 119 -15.67 -17.80 3.99
CA GLN A 119 -15.63 -19.21 4.40
C GLN A 119 -15.69 -19.35 5.94
N GLY A 120 -16.70 -18.74 6.55
CA GLY A 120 -16.96 -18.88 7.99
C GLY A 120 -15.94 -18.19 8.92
N VAL A 121 -14.99 -17.42 8.39
CA VAL A 121 -13.98 -16.70 9.17
C VAL A 121 -13.92 -15.24 8.74
N ASP A 122 -13.83 -14.34 9.71
CA ASP A 122 -13.49 -12.95 9.43
C ASP A 122 -12.01 -12.85 9.04
N ARG A 123 -11.73 -12.35 7.85
CA ARG A 123 -10.39 -12.15 7.33
C ARG A 123 -10.14 -10.67 7.12
N VAL A 124 -8.90 -10.27 7.35
CA VAL A 124 -8.44 -8.90 7.19
C VAL A 124 -7.21 -8.83 6.32
N PHE A 125 -7.09 -7.76 5.55
CA PHE A 125 -5.90 -7.52 4.74
C PHE A 125 -5.73 -6.03 4.42
N LEU A 126 -4.58 -5.68 3.87
CA LEU A 126 -4.28 -4.33 3.43
C LEU A 126 -5.20 -3.91 2.27
N ASN A 127 -5.58 -2.64 2.25
CA ASN A 127 -6.20 -1.96 1.12
C ASN A 127 -5.38 -0.71 0.73
N CYS A 128 -5.89 0.09 -0.22
CA CYS A 128 -5.20 1.26 -0.76
C CYS A 128 -4.77 2.27 0.32
N ALA A 129 -5.55 2.45 1.38
CA ALA A 129 -5.30 3.48 2.38
C ALA A 129 -4.04 3.23 3.21
N ALA A 130 -3.55 1.99 3.31
CA ALA A 130 -2.32 1.67 4.04
C ALA A 130 -1.10 2.41 3.47
N CYS A 131 -1.04 2.57 2.15
CA CYS A 131 0.04 3.27 1.45
C CYS A 131 -0.29 4.74 1.14
N HIS A 132 -1.57 5.12 1.24
CA HIS A 132 -2.09 6.41 0.80
C HIS A 132 -2.85 7.17 1.89
N THR A 133 -2.47 7.00 3.15
CA THR A 133 -2.97 7.81 4.27
C THR A 133 -1.85 8.02 5.28
N SER A 134 -1.68 9.25 5.75
CA SER A 134 -0.81 9.52 6.89
C SER A 134 -1.38 10.57 7.81
N THR A 135 -0.55 11.08 8.73
CA THR A 135 -0.93 12.13 9.65
C THR A 135 -0.02 13.33 9.59
N VAL A 136 -0.55 14.47 10.04
CA VAL A 136 0.17 15.71 10.24
C VAL A 136 -0.07 16.23 11.65
N ARG A 137 0.98 16.67 12.33
CA ARG A 137 0.93 17.50 13.54
C ARG A 137 1.50 18.87 13.22
N THR A 138 0.75 19.92 13.55
CA THR A 138 1.16 21.32 13.32
C THR A 138 2.13 21.83 14.38
N VAL A 139 2.07 21.26 15.58
CA VAL A 139 2.96 21.57 16.71
C VAL A 139 3.23 20.29 17.51
N ALA A 140 4.37 20.26 18.20
CA ALA A 140 4.71 19.14 19.06
C ALA A 140 3.64 18.91 20.14
N GLY A 141 3.28 17.64 20.38
CA GLY A 141 2.25 17.25 21.34
C GLY A 141 0.79 17.44 20.90
N ALA A 142 0.51 18.07 19.75
CA ALA A 142 -0.84 18.15 19.22
C ALA A 142 -1.36 16.78 18.75
N ALA A 143 -2.68 16.62 18.74
CA ALA A 143 -3.31 15.45 18.16
C ALA A 143 -3.01 15.38 16.64
N PRO A 144 -2.63 14.22 16.10
CA PRO A 144 -2.39 14.05 14.67
C PRO A 144 -3.69 14.17 13.87
N VAL A 145 -3.64 14.90 12.76
CA VAL A 145 -4.74 14.99 11.79
C VAL A 145 -4.51 13.94 10.70
N VAL A 146 -5.46 13.03 10.51
CA VAL A 146 -5.40 11.98 9.48
C VAL A 146 -5.80 12.58 8.12
N ILE A 147 -4.95 12.40 7.11
CA ILE A 147 -5.20 12.93 5.76
C ILE A 147 -5.26 11.78 4.76
N SER A 148 -6.45 11.51 4.23
CA SER A 148 -6.66 10.46 3.21
C SER A 148 -6.16 10.91 1.84
N GLY A 149 -5.47 10.02 1.13
CA GLY A 149 -4.92 10.25 -0.22
C GLY A 149 -3.48 10.80 -0.25
N MET A 150 -2.89 11.14 0.90
CA MET A 150 -1.48 11.56 1.00
C MET A 150 -0.54 10.34 1.00
N PRO A 151 0.75 10.49 0.65
CA PRO A 151 1.74 9.44 0.88
C PRO A 151 1.76 8.96 2.33
N ALA A 152 1.70 7.64 2.57
CA ALA A 152 1.82 7.08 3.92
C ALA A 152 3.27 7.10 4.43
N HIS A 153 3.88 8.28 4.60
CA HIS A 153 5.30 8.46 4.89
C HIS A 153 5.77 7.85 6.23
N ARG A 154 4.81 7.45 7.07
CA ARG A 154 5.04 6.75 8.35
C ARG A 154 4.96 5.23 8.26
N PHE A 155 4.23 4.67 7.30
CA PHE A 155 3.97 3.25 7.23
C PHE A 155 5.22 2.50 6.76
N ASP A 156 5.71 1.58 7.57
CA ASP A 156 6.86 0.73 7.25
C ASP A 156 6.39 -0.65 6.80
N ILE A 157 6.15 -0.77 5.50
CA ILE A 157 5.69 -2.03 4.90
C ILE A 157 6.76 -3.13 4.98
N MET A 158 8.05 -2.77 4.98
CA MET A 158 9.12 -3.76 5.03
C MET A 158 9.21 -4.41 6.41
N ASP A 159 9.18 -3.60 7.48
CA ASP A 159 9.16 -4.13 8.84
C ASP A 159 7.82 -4.81 9.15
N PHE A 160 6.73 -4.37 8.54
CA PHE A 160 5.45 -5.09 8.59
C PHE A 160 5.56 -6.49 8.00
N GLU A 161 6.11 -6.64 6.79
CA GLU A 161 6.34 -7.96 6.19
C GLU A 161 7.28 -8.80 7.06
N LYS A 162 8.45 -8.27 7.42
CA LYS A 162 9.44 -8.96 8.27
C LYS A 162 8.83 -9.43 9.59
N PHE A 163 7.94 -8.65 10.20
CA PHE A 163 7.24 -9.05 11.42
C PHE A 163 6.47 -10.36 11.22
N PHE A 164 5.68 -10.50 10.15
CA PHE A 164 4.92 -11.73 9.90
C PHE A 164 5.82 -12.94 9.65
N PHE A 165 6.90 -12.78 8.89
CA PHE A 165 7.84 -13.88 8.64
C PHE A 165 8.57 -14.33 9.91
N ARG A 166 9.08 -13.38 10.70
CA ARG A 166 9.74 -13.67 11.99
C ARG A 166 8.77 -14.29 12.97
N CYS A 167 7.53 -13.76 13.03
CA CYS A 167 6.49 -14.29 13.90
C CYS A 167 6.10 -15.72 13.50
N ALA A 168 5.92 -16.04 12.20
CA ALA A 168 5.62 -17.40 11.75
C ALA A 168 6.76 -18.40 12.03
N ALA A 169 8.01 -17.93 12.04
CA ALA A 169 9.17 -18.73 12.44
C ALA A 169 9.29 -18.90 13.97
N ASP A 170 8.61 -18.06 14.76
CA ASP A 170 8.71 -18.05 16.21
C ASP A 170 8.06 -19.30 16.84
N PRO A 171 8.69 -19.93 17.86
CA PRO A 171 8.08 -21.02 18.62
C PRO A 171 6.74 -20.67 19.28
N LYS A 172 6.44 -19.38 19.51
CA LYS A 172 5.16 -18.91 20.04
C LYS A 172 4.05 -18.85 19.00
N PHE A 173 4.32 -18.99 17.70
CA PHE A 173 3.26 -19.10 16.70
C PHE A 173 2.68 -20.51 16.69
N THR A 174 1.92 -20.81 17.74
CA THR A 174 1.28 -22.11 17.96
C THR A 174 -0.09 -21.93 18.59
N VAL A 175 -0.89 -23.00 18.55
CA VAL A 175 -2.23 -23.03 19.13
C VAL A 175 -2.22 -22.67 20.62
N GLU A 176 -1.19 -23.11 21.35
CA GLU A 176 -1.05 -22.95 22.81
C GLU A 176 -0.80 -21.50 23.24
N HIS A 177 -0.35 -20.64 22.33
CA HIS A 177 -0.08 -19.23 22.62
C HIS A 177 -1.09 -18.32 21.92
N VAL A 178 -1.45 -18.62 20.67
CA VAL A 178 -2.34 -17.78 19.86
C VAL A 178 -3.78 -17.88 20.33
N ILE A 179 -4.33 -19.08 20.58
CA ILE A 179 -5.75 -19.20 20.98
C ILE A 179 -6.02 -18.58 22.35
N PRO A 180 -5.19 -18.78 23.40
CA PRO A 180 -5.40 -18.11 24.67
C PRO A 180 -5.38 -16.58 24.56
N GLU A 181 -4.50 -16.03 23.71
CA GLU A 181 -4.46 -14.60 23.47
C GLU A 181 -5.71 -14.10 22.74
N ILE A 182 -6.21 -14.84 21.75
CA ILE A 182 -7.49 -14.57 21.06
C ILE A 182 -8.65 -14.48 22.07
N GLU A 183 -8.73 -15.41 23.01
CA GLU A 183 -9.76 -15.41 24.05
C GLU A 183 -9.57 -14.26 25.05
N ARG A 184 -8.33 -13.95 25.41
CA ARG A 184 -8.00 -12.80 26.27
C ARG A 184 -8.46 -11.48 25.65
N LEU A 185 -8.39 -11.36 24.32
CA LEU A 185 -8.90 -10.23 23.55
C LEU A 185 -10.43 -10.22 23.39
N GLY A 186 -11.14 -11.20 23.95
CA GLY A 186 -12.60 -11.22 24.02
C GLY A 186 -13.30 -11.85 22.82
N ALA A 187 -12.63 -12.71 22.07
CA ALA A 187 -13.22 -13.35 20.89
C ALA A 187 -14.44 -14.23 21.18
N GLY A 188 -14.44 -14.95 22.32
CA GLY A 188 -15.53 -15.83 22.73
C GLY A 188 -15.78 -16.96 21.73
N LEU A 189 -14.74 -17.73 21.39
CA LEU A 189 -14.80 -18.72 20.32
C LEU A 189 -15.77 -19.86 20.65
N ASP A 190 -16.59 -20.26 19.67
CA ASP A 190 -17.42 -21.46 19.79
C ASP A 190 -16.56 -22.75 19.79
N VAL A 191 -17.16 -23.89 20.10
CA VAL A 191 -16.44 -25.18 20.19
C VAL A 191 -15.77 -25.56 18.86
N ILE A 192 -16.41 -25.26 17.73
CA ILE A 192 -15.87 -25.57 16.41
C ILE A 192 -14.72 -24.61 16.09
N ASP A 193 -14.87 -23.31 16.39
CA ASP A 193 -13.83 -22.33 16.16
C ASP A 193 -12.60 -22.60 17.00
N ARG A 194 -12.80 -22.87 18.29
CA ARG A 194 -11.72 -23.10 19.26
C ARG A 194 -10.91 -24.36 18.97
N TYR A 195 -11.57 -25.45 18.60
CA TYR A 195 -10.91 -26.76 18.48
C TYR A 195 -10.66 -27.22 17.04
N VAL A 196 -11.24 -26.55 16.03
CA VAL A 196 -11.07 -26.93 14.63
C VAL A 196 -10.61 -25.75 13.77
N VAL A 197 -11.42 -24.68 13.67
CA VAL A 197 -11.18 -23.61 12.69
C VAL A 197 -9.89 -22.86 12.97
N TYR A 198 -9.70 -22.34 14.20
CA TYR A 198 -8.48 -21.60 14.54
C TYR A 198 -7.23 -22.46 14.59
N PRO A 199 -7.23 -23.70 15.13
CA PRO A 199 -6.08 -24.58 15.03
C PRO A 199 -5.64 -24.85 13.58
N VAL A 200 -6.59 -25.13 12.68
CA VAL A 200 -6.30 -25.32 11.25
C VAL A 200 -5.82 -24.02 10.62
N ALA A 201 -6.45 -22.89 10.92
CA ALA A 201 -6.07 -21.60 10.37
C ALA A 201 -4.65 -21.17 10.80
N ILE A 202 -4.26 -21.40 12.06
CA ILE A 202 -2.91 -21.16 12.57
C ILE A 202 -1.91 -22.04 11.81
N ALA A 203 -2.18 -23.34 11.67
CA ALA A 203 -1.29 -24.25 10.95
C ALA A 203 -1.10 -23.84 9.48
N LEU A 204 -2.21 -23.58 8.76
CA LEU A 204 -2.18 -23.15 7.36
C LEU A 204 -1.49 -21.81 7.18
N MET A 205 -1.78 -20.82 8.05
CA MET A 205 -1.16 -19.50 7.99
C MET A 205 0.36 -19.61 8.20
N ARG A 206 0.79 -20.37 9.21
CA ARG A 206 2.22 -20.59 9.47
C ARG A 206 2.93 -21.21 8.27
N ASP A 207 2.39 -22.30 7.75
CA ASP A 207 2.97 -23.02 6.61
C ASP A 207 3.06 -22.13 5.36
N ARG A 208 1.99 -21.38 5.05
CA ARG A 208 1.96 -20.47 3.90
C ARG A 208 2.96 -19.33 4.01
N ILE A 209 3.08 -18.70 5.19
CA ILE A 209 4.05 -17.63 5.41
C ILE A 209 5.48 -18.18 5.29
N LEU A 210 5.77 -19.32 5.90
CA LEU A 210 7.10 -19.93 5.82
C LEU A 210 7.48 -20.37 4.40
N GLN A 211 6.53 -20.87 3.61
CA GLN A 211 6.75 -21.18 2.19
C GLN A 211 7.05 -19.94 1.35
N LEU A 212 6.46 -18.80 1.72
CA LEU A 212 6.70 -17.53 1.04
C LEU A 212 8.05 -16.91 1.45
N ALA A 213 8.50 -17.14 2.68
CA ALA A 213 9.71 -16.54 3.26
C ALA A 213 10.93 -16.70 2.35
N GLY A 214 11.25 -17.95 1.97
CA GLY A 214 12.43 -18.24 1.15
C GLY A 214 12.40 -17.62 -0.25
N ARG A 215 11.22 -17.21 -0.75
CA ARG A 215 11.12 -16.48 -2.02
C ARG A 215 11.41 -14.99 -1.88
N PHE A 216 11.19 -14.44 -0.70
CA PHE A 216 11.36 -13.02 -0.38
C PHE A 216 12.73 -12.70 0.24
N ASP A 217 13.58 -13.69 0.54
CA ASP A 217 14.95 -13.45 1.02
C ASP A 217 15.71 -12.46 0.12
N PHE A 218 15.53 -12.56 -1.21
CA PHE A 218 16.08 -11.61 -2.18
C PHE A 218 15.63 -10.15 -1.99
N VAL A 219 14.41 -9.93 -1.50
CA VAL A 219 13.86 -8.61 -1.20
C VAL A 219 14.47 -8.07 0.08
N TRP A 220 14.61 -8.91 1.11
CA TRP A 220 15.11 -8.49 2.43
C TRP A 220 16.63 -8.44 2.55
N ASP A 221 17.36 -9.08 1.65
CA ASP A 221 18.82 -8.93 1.50
C ASP A 221 19.21 -7.53 0.99
N GLN A 222 18.25 -6.74 0.53
CA GLN A 222 18.47 -5.37 0.09
C GLN A 222 18.51 -4.43 1.30
N ASN A 223 18.95 -3.20 1.09
CA ASN A 223 19.00 -2.22 2.16
C ASN A 223 17.58 -1.96 2.69
N ASP A 224 17.47 -1.85 4.01
CA ASP A 224 16.26 -1.38 4.65
C ASP A 224 15.89 0.00 4.10
N TRP A 225 14.73 0.10 3.46
CA TRP A 225 14.30 1.33 2.79
C TRP A 225 13.50 2.27 3.70
N GLY A 226 13.00 1.76 4.83
CA GLY A 226 12.29 2.50 5.86
C GLY A 226 10.88 2.94 5.48
N PRO A 227 10.22 3.76 6.32
CA PRO A 227 8.80 4.08 6.18
C PRO A 227 8.51 5.00 4.99
N GLY A 228 7.32 4.82 4.41
CA GLY A 228 6.81 5.61 3.29
C GLY A 228 7.24 5.13 1.90
N ARG A 229 7.95 4.00 1.84
CA ARG A 229 8.55 3.49 0.60
C ARG A 229 8.31 2.01 0.42
N VAL A 230 8.39 1.58 -0.83
CA VAL A 230 8.31 0.17 -1.20
C VAL A 230 9.15 -0.11 -2.44
N ASP A 231 9.84 -1.26 -2.46
CA ASP A 231 10.40 -1.83 -3.69
C ASP A 231 9.36 -2.74 -4.37
N THR A 232 8.41 -2.10 -5.07
CA THR A 232 7.32 -2.80 -5.77
C THR A 232 7.83 -3.80 -6.80
N PHE A 233 8.94 -3.50 -7.47
CA PHE A 233 9.39 -4.29 -8.61
C PHE A 233 10.13 -5.53 -8.18
N SER A 234 10.90 -5.46 -7.08
CA SER A 234 11.46 -6.65 -6.44
C SER A 234 10.34 -7.60 -5.96
N ALA A 235 9.29 -7.08 -5.31
CA ALA A 235 8.15 -7.89 -4.90
C ALA A 235 7.41 -8.53 -6.10
N ASN A 236 7.19 -7.78 -7.19
CA ASN A 236 6.58 -8.33 -8.41
C ASN A 236 7.43 -9.45 -9.03
N LYS A 237 8.76 -9.30 -9.06
CA LYS A 237 9.67 -10.35 -9.57
C LYS A 237 9.54 -11.65 -8.79
N VAL A 238 9.34 -11.55 -7.47
CA VAL A 238 9.04 -12.72 -6.62
C VAL A 238 7.71 -13.36 -7.02
N LEU A 239 6.66 -12.56 -7.21
CA LEU A 239 5.33 -13.05 -7.60
C LEU A 239 5.32 -13.73 -8.98
N PHE A 240 6.12 -13.24 -9.93
CA PHE A 240 6.29 -13.86 -11.25
C PHE A 240 7.36 -14.95 -11.30
N ASN A 241 7.90 -15.36 -10.14
CA ASN A 241 8.87 -16.45 -10.04
C ASN A 241 10.09 -16.24 -10.95
N PHE A 242 10.64 -15.02 -10.98
CA PHE A 242 11.87 -14.71 -11.70
C PHE A 242 13.00 -15.63 -11.19
N PRO A 243 13.89 -16.12 -12.05
CA PRO A 243 15.03 -16.93 -11.62
C PRO A 243 15.98 -16.04 -10.82
N LEU A 244 15.97 -16.16 -9.49
CA LEU A 244 16.81 -15.33 -8.62
C LEU A 244 18.27 -15.82 -8.58
N VAL A 245 18.50 -17.11 -8.88
CA VAL A 245 19.82 -17.77 -8.98
C VAL A 245 20.00 -18.29 -10.41
N CYS A 246 21.17 -18.07 -11.00
CA CYS A 246 21.45 -18.52 -12.36
C CYS A 246 21.79 -20.00 -12.46
N ALA A 247 21.42 -20.59 -13.60
CA ALA A 247 21.58 -22.03 -13.87
C ALA A 247 23.05 -22.47 -13.97
N ASP A 248 24.00 -21.55 -14.11
CA ASP A 248 25.41 -21.82 -14.43
C ASP A 248 26.33 -21.99 -13.20
N GLY A 249 25.77 -22.25 -12.02
CA GLY A 249 26.53 -22.57 -10.81
C GLY A 249 26.38 -21.54 -9.70
N ASP A 250 26.29 -22.07 -8.47
CA ASP A 250 26.01 -21.36 -7.23
C ASP A 250 26.86 -20.10 -7.06
N GLU A 251 26.19 -18.94 -7.01
CA GLU A 251 26.59 -17.63 -6.41
C GLU A 251 26.15 -16.42 -7.24
N LYS A 252 25.82 -16.56 -8.54
CA LYS A 252 25.38 -15.40 -9.35
C LYS A 252 23.86 -15.23 -9.36
N ARG A 253 23.40 -14.07 -8.87
CA ARG A 253 22.02 -13.60 -9.03
C ARG A 253 21.75 -13.32 -10.52
N CYS A 254 20.61 -13.75 -11.06
CA CYS A 254 20.25 -13.38 -12.45
C CYS A 254 19.61 -12.01 -12.58
N VAL A 255 19.24 -11.40 -11.46
CA VAL A 255 18.81 -10.01 -11.43
C VAL A 255 20.07 -9.13 -11.38
N ASP A 256 20.19 -8.21 -12.34
CA ASP A 256 21.29 -7.24 -12.39
C ASP A 256 21.33 -6.42 -11.10
N GLU A 257 22.52 -6.16 -10.58
CA GLU A 257 22.70 -5.40 -9.34
C GLU A 257 22.07 -3.99 -9.39
N ARG A 258 21.98 -3.40 -10.59
CA ARG A 258 21.33 -2.10 -10.83
C ARG A 258 19.82 -2.14 -10.59
N GLU A 259 19.21 -3.31 -10.68
CA GLU A 259 17.78 -3.51 -10.43
C GLU A 259 17.43 -3.65 -8.94
N LEU A 260 18.44 -3.72 -8.07
CA LEU A 260 18.26 -3.82 -6.62
C LEU A 260 18.19 -2.44 -5.97
N ASN A 261 17.69 -2.40 -4.75
CA ASN A 261 17.53 -1.21 -3.92
C ASN A 261 16.74 -0.13 -4.66
N ALA A 262 15.58 -0.50 -5.21
CA ALA A 262 14.80 0.35 -6.11
C ALA A 262 13.54 0.94 -5.43
N ALA A 263 13.58 1.07 -4.10
CA ALA A 263 12.44 1.53 -3.32
C ALA A 263 12.02 2.96 -3.71
N GLY A 264 10.76 3.09 -4.09
CA GLY A 264 10.12 4.38 -4.39
C GLY A 264 9.19 4.82 -3.27
N ASP A 265 9.00 6.13 -3.14
CA ASP A 265 8.06 6.73 -2.19
C ASP A 265 6.61 6.48 -2.64
N PHE A 266 5.68 6.39 -1.68
CA PHE A 266 4.26 6.29 -2.04
C PHE A 266 3.78 7.59 -2.69
N PRO A 267 3.08 7.57 -3.84
CA PRO A 267 2.58 8.79 -4.46
C PRO A 267 1.31 9.30 -3.77
N ALA A 268 1.03 10.60 -3.90
CA ALA A 268 -0.28 11.16 -3.59
C ALA A 268 -1.31 10.79 -4.66
N ILE A 269 -2.56 10.54 -4.24
CA ILE A 269 -3.60 9.99 -5.13
C ILE A 269 -4.87 10.85 -5.26
N TRP A 270 -4.81 12.13 -4.92
CA TRP A 270 -5.91 13.06 -5.19
C TRP A 270 -6.08 13.38 -6.68
N ASN A 271 -7.19 14.03 -7.02
CA ASN A 271 -7.48 14.64 -8.32
C ASN A 271 -7.30 13.69 -9.53
N GLN A 272 -7.71 12.44 -9.41
CA GLN A 272 -7.43 11.44 -10.45
C GLN A 272 -8.11 11.75 -11.79
N ALA A 273 -9.20 12.52 -11.81
CA ALA A 273 -9.83 12.95 -13.05
C ALA A 273 -8.87 13.74 -13.95
N GLN A 274 -8.01 14.59 -13.36
CA GLN A 274 -7.04 15.39 -14.10
C GLN A 274 -5.83 14.57 -14.58
N LYS A 275 -5.59 13.40 -13.98
CA LYS A 275 -4.41 12.55 -14.24
C LYS A 275 -4.64 11.52 -15.37
N LYS A 276 -5.84 11.49 -15.98
CA LYS A 276 -6.14 10.61 -17.11
C LYS A 276 -5.26 10.94 -18.31
N GLY A 277 -4.70 9.92 -18.95
CA GLY A 277 -3.82 10.04 -20.12
C GLY A 277 -2.36 10.37 -19.81
N MET A 278 -2.04 10.76 -18.58
CA MET A 278 -0.66 11.04 -18.16
C MET A 278 0.17 9.76 -18.10
N GLN A 279 1.49 9.89 -18.18
CA GLN A 279 2.43 8.85 -17.78
C GLN A 279 2.45 8.78 -16.25
N LEU A 280 2.00 7.65 -15.72
CA LEU A 280 1.76 7.34 -14.30
C LEU A 280 2.87 6.46 -13.73
N HIS A 281 2.88 6.33 -12.41
CA HIS A 281 4.03 5.90 -11.62
C HIS A 281 5.24 6.85 -11.79
N TRP A 282 6.21 6.77 -10.88
CA TRP A 282 7.35 7.67 -10.94
C TRP A 282 8.12 7.57 -12.26
N ASP A 283 8.23 6.37 -12.80
CA ASP A 283 8.93 6.03 -14.03
C ASP A 283 8.06 6.18 -15.29
N GLY A 284 6.80 6.63 -15.18
CA GLY A 284 5.95 6.87 -16.34
C GLY A 284 5.60 5.60 -17.12
N ASN A 285 5.62 4.44 -16.47
CA ASN A 285 5.56 3.13 -17.12
C ASN A 285 4.14 2.67 -17.49
N ASN A 286 3.11 3.44 -17.17
CA ASN A 286 1.70 3.12 -17.40
C ASN A 286 0.91 4.41 -17.63
N ASN A 287 -0.07 4.45 -18.52
CA ASN A 287 -0.89 5.65 -18.76
C ASN A 287 -2.40 5.47 -18.48
N SER A 288 -2.80 4.32 -17.96
CA SER A 288 -4.19 4.03 -17.59
C SER A 288 -4.36 4.11 -16.08
N THR A 289 -5.17 5.07 -15.61
CA THR A 289 -5.47 5.20 -14.17
C THR A 289 -6.16 3.95 -13.63
N GLU A 290 -7.03 3.34 -14.43
CA GLU A 290 -7.79 2.15 -14.05
C GLU A 290 -6.89 0.91 -13.96
N GLU A 291 -5.99 0.71 -14.94
CA GLU A 291 -5.00 -0.38 -14.91
C GLU A 291 -4.03 -0.22 -13.73
N ARG A 292 -3.53 1.00 -13.51
CA ARG A 292 -2.68 1.35 -12.37
C ARG A 292 -3.33 1.00 -11.04
N ASN A 293 -4.61 1.31 -10.86
CA ASN A 293 -5.34 1.02 -9.62
C ASN A 293 -5.51 -0.48 -9.38
N LYS A 294 -5.84 -1.26 -10.43
CA LYS A 294 -5.89 -2.73 -10.32
C LYS A 294 -4.53 -3.32 -10.01
N ASN A 295 -3.45 -2.76 -10.57
CA ASN A 295 -2.09 -3.18 -10.25
C ASN A 295 -1.71 -2.85 -8.80
N ALA A 296 -2.15 -1.72 -8.27
CA ALA A 296 -2.00 -1.40 -6.85
C ALA A 296 -2.77 -2.37 -5.95
N ALA A 297 -4.01 -2.73 -6.32
CA ALA A 297 -4.80 -3.73 -5.60
C ALA A 297 -4.16 -5.13 -5.63
N PHE A 298 -3.49 -5.48 -6.73
CA PHE A 298 -2.68 -6.70 -6.83
C PHE A 298 -1.53 -6.69 -5.80
N GLY A 299 -0.86 -5.55 -5.64
CA GLY A 299 0.15 -5.34 -4.58
C GLY A 299 -0.43 -5.46 -3.16
N THR A 300 -1.72 -5.17 -2.96
CA THR A 300 -2.43 -5.42 -1.70
C THR A 300 -3.10 -6.80 -1.67
N GLY A 301 -2.47 -7.82 -2.28
CA GLY A 301 -2.83 -9.24 -2.12
C GLY A 301 -4.04 -9.71 -2.92
N THR A 302 -4.58 -8.87 -3.79
CA THR A 302 -5.66 -9.25 -4.71
C THR A 302 -5.13 -10.07 -5.88
N LEU A 303 -5.87 -11.09 -6.33
CA LEU A 303 -5.55 -11.88 -7.52
C LEU A 303 -6.64 -11.74 -8.58
N PRO A 304 -6.38 -12.12 -9.85
CA PRO A 304 -7.39 -12.07 -10.91
C PRO A 304 -8.77 -12.65 -10.56
N PRO A 305 -8.89 -13.82 -9.89
CA PRO A 305 -10.20 -14.35 -9.51
C PRO A 305 -10.81 -13.71 -8.26
N THR A 306 -10.05 -12.92 -7.48
CA THR A 306 -10.52 -12.38 -6.18
C THR A 306 -10.75 -10.88 -6.17
N ILE A 307 -10.42 -10.18 -7.27
CA ILE A 307 -10.57 -8.73 -7.36
C ILE A 307 -12.02 -8.26 -7.16
N ASP A 308 -12.21 -7.31 -6.24
CA ASP A 308 -13.52 -6.70 -5.99
C ASP A 308 -13.69 -5.42 -6.81
N LEU A 309 -14.03 -5.58 -8.09
CA LEU A 309 -14.18 -4.46 -9.03
C LEU A 309 -15.23 -3.43 -8.59
N ALA A 310 -16.31 -3.88 -7.94
CA ALA A 310 -17.38 -2.98 -7.52
C ALA A 310 -16.90 -2.00 -6.43
N ARG A 311 -16.15 -2.50 -5.45
CA ARG A 311 -15.64 -1.69 -4.33
C ARG A 311 -14.43 -0.87 -4.75
N ILE A 312 -13.56 -1.43 -5.59
CA ILE A 312 -12.48 -0.65 -6.23
C ILE A 312 -13.08 0.51 -7.01
N ALA A 313 -14.07 0.31 -7.87
CA ALA A 313 -14.72 1.40 -8.62
C ALA A 313 -15.31 2.47 -7.68
N ARG A 314 -15.81 2.08 -6.51
CA ARG A 314 -16.34 3.01 -5.50
C ARG A 314 -15.24 3.91 -4.92
N VAL A 315 -14.06 3.34 -4.65
CA VAL A 315 -12.86 4.09 -4.25
C VAL A 315 -12.36 4.99 -5.39
N GLU A 316 -12.29 4.47 -6.62
CA GLU A 316 -11.87 5.23 -7.80
C GLU A 316 -12.76 6.46 -8.02
N ASN A 317 -14.08 6.30 -7.93
CA ASN A 317 -15.04 7.38 -8.08
C ASN A 317 -14.83 8.51 -7.06
N TRP A 318 -14.46 8.19 -5.82
CA TRP A 318 -14.12 9.20 -4.83
C TRP A 318 -12.81 9.92 -5.18
N LEU A 319 -11.78 9.17 -5.58
CA LEU A 319 -10.46 9.72 -5.93
C LEU A 319 -10.47 10.59 -7.19
N LEU A 320 -11.47 10.47 -8.06
CA LEU A 320 -11.63 11.35 -9.23
C LEU A 320 -11.64 12.82 -8.82
N THR A 321 -12.31 13.15 -7.71
CA THR A 321 -12.54 14.53 -7.25
C THR A 321 -12.03 14.82 -5.84
N ALA A 322 -11.51 13.83 -5.12
CA ALA A 322 -10.86 14.05 -3.83
C ALA A 322 -9.71 15.06 -3.98
N ARG A 323 -9.61 16.01 -3.05
CA ARG A 323 -8.60 17.08 -3.04
C ARG A 323 -7.76 17.02 -1.77
N PRO A 324 -6.48 17.39 -1.83
CA PRO A 324 -5.69 17.63 -0.62
C PRO A 324 -6.28 18.81 0.16
N PRO A 325 -6.13 18.84 1.49
CA PRO A 325 -6.41 20.05 2.25
C PRO A 325 -5.35 21.12 1.95
N ALA A 326 -5.79 22.38 1.96
CA ALA A 326 -4.92 23.51 1.68
C ALA A 326 -3.96 23.78 2.86
N PHE A 327 -2.77 24.29 2.55
CA PHE A 327 -1.76 24.61 3.57
C PHE A 327 -2.25 25.68 4.56
N ASP A 328 -3.00 26.67 4.07
CA ASP A 328 -3.58 27.77 4.85
C ASP A 328 -4.61 27.32 5.89
N SER A 329 -5.11 26.09 5.79
CA SER A 329 -5.96 25.45 6.80
C SER A 329 -5.17 25.02 8.05
N PHE A 330 -3.83 25.01 7.97
CA PHE A 330 -2.93 24.58 9.04
C PHE A 330 -1.90 25.65 9.44
N PHE A 331 -1.41 26.43 8.48
CA PHE A 331 -0.32 27.39 8.66
C PHE A 331 -0.53 28.64 7.81
N ALA A 332 -0.07 29.80 8.25
CA ALA A 332 -0.20 31.02 7.47
C ALA A 332 0.67 31.03 6.20
N ILE A 333 0.18 31.71 5.15
CA ILE A 333 0.91 32.01 3.92
C ILE A 333 1.17 33.53 3.87
N ASP A 334 2.39 33.94 3.56
CA ASP A 334 2.69 35.33 3.21
C ASP A 334 2.28 35.58 1.75
N GLU A 335 1.07 36.10 1.57
CA GLU A 335 0.48 36.37 0.24
C GLU A 335 1.33 37.32 -0.62
N ALA A 336 2.00 38.31 -0.01
CA ALA A 336 2.81 39.28 -0.74
C ALA A 336 4.09 38.63 -1.28
N LEU A 337 4.68 37.72 -0.51
CA LEU A 337 5.85 36.95 -0.92
C LEU A 337 5.46 35.84 -1.92
N ALA A 338 4.34 35.16 -1.71
CA ALA A 338 3.80 34.18 -2.66
C ALA A 338 3.50 34.81 -4.04
N ALA A 339 2.95 36.04 -4.06
CA ALA A 339 2.73 36.78 -5.29
C ALA A 339 4.04 37.09 -6.06
N GLN A 340 5.16 37.28 -5.35
CA GLN A 340 6.48 37.42 -5.97
C GLN A 340 7.02 36.09 -6.53
N GLY A 341 6.66 34.96 -5.91
CA GLY A 341 7.06 33.63 -6.35
C GLY A 341 6.30 33.11 -7.56
N ALA A 342 5.04 33.53 -7.75
CA ALA A 342 4.19 33.12 -8.87
C ALA A 342 4.86 33.29 -10.26
N PRO A 343 5.44 34.45 -10.63
CA PRO A 343 6.14 34.58 -11.91
C PRO A 343 7.41 33.71 -12.01
N VAL A 344 8.10 33.46 -10.89
CA VAL A 344 9.27 32.55 -10.86
C VAL A 344 8.82 31.12 -11.16
N TYR A 345 7.77 30.63 -10.51
CA TYR A 345 7.19 29.31 -10.78
C TYR A 345 6.76 29.18 -12.24
N LYS A 346 6.07 30.20 -12.77
CA LYS A 346 5.63 30.21 -14.16
C LYS A 346 6.79 30.10 -15.15
N ALA A 347 7.92 30.74 -14.85
CA ALA A 347 9.09 30.74 -15.72
C ALA A 347 9.84 29.40 -15.71
N TYR A 348 10.02 28.78 -14.54
CA TYR A 348 10.93 27.64 -14.39
C TYR A 348 10.23 26.29 -14.16
N CYS A 349 9.06 26.29 -13.51
CA CYS A 349 8.45 25.05 -13.01
C CYS A 349 7.20 24.63 -13.81
N ALA A 350 6.40 25.61 -14.26
CA ALA A 350 5.06 25.36 -14.79
C ALA A 350 5.04 24.52 -16.07
N GLY A 351 6.13 24.53 -16.85
CA GLY A 351 6.28 23.67 -18.02
C GLY A 351 6.09 22.20 -17.66
N CYS A 352 6.91 21.71 -16.72
CA CYS A 352 6.90 20.31 -16.29
C CYS A 352 5.75 20.00 -15.33
N HIS A 353 5.37 20.91 -14.45
CA HIS A 353 4.50 20.57 -13.32
C HIS A 353 3.03 20.96 -13.49
N GLY A 354 2.69 21.72 -14.54
CA GLY A 354 1.36 22.29 -14.74
C GLY A 354 1.29 23.74 -14.27
N ALA A 355 0.14 24.39 -14.45
CA ALA A 355 0.01 25.81 -14.15
C ALA A 355 -0.06 26.09 -12.64
N SER A 356 -0.59 25.14 -11.85
CA SER A 356 -0.74 25.23 -10.40
C SER A 356 -0.93 23.84 -9.78
N GLY A 357 -1.06 23.78 -8.44
CA GLY A 357 -1.43 22.56 -7.69
C GLY A 357 -2.85 22.08 -7.95
N ALA A 358 -3.64 22.77 -8.76
CA ALA A 358 -5.02 22.41 -9.11
C ALA A 358 -5.31 22.40 -10.61
N GLU A 359 -4.40 22.91 -11.46
CA GLU A 359 -4.59 23.02 -12.91
C GLU A 359 -3.44 22.34 -13.67
N PHE A 360 -3.64 21.06 -13.97
CA PHE A 360 -2.63 20.23 -14.64
C PHE A 360 -3.22 19.18 -15.58
N ALA A 361 -4.53 19.23 -15.85
CA ALA A 361 -5.16 18.26 -16.72
C ALA A 361 -4.67 18.36 -18.18
N LEU A 362 -4.46 17.20 -18.80
CA LEU A 362 -4.20 17.12 -20.25
C LEU A 362 -5.44 17.58 -21.05
N PRO A 363 -5.27 18.01 -22.32
CA PRO A 363 -6.39 18.22 -23.24
C PRO A 363 -7.23 16.94 -23.37
N GLU A 364 -8.56 17.08 -23.55
CA GLU A 364 -9.48 15.93 -23.57
C GLU A 364 -9.08 14.84 -24.59
N ALA A 365 -8.63 15.25 -25.78
CA ALA A 365 -8.15 14.34 -26.83
C ALA A 365 -6.90 13.53 -26.44
N GLU A 366 -6.11 13.99 -25.46
CA GLU A 366 -4.93 13.29 -24.93
C GLU A 366 -5.27 12.41 -23.70
N ARG A 367 -6.51 12.46 -23.19
CA ARG A 367 -6.93 11.67 -22.00
C ARG A 367 -7.36 10.26 -22.35
N GLU A 368 -7.80 10.04 -23.59
CA GLU A 368 -8.14 8.72 -24.08
C GLU A 368 -6.87 7.92 -24.36
N VAL A 369 -6.75 6.76 -23.73
CA VAL A 369 -5.59 5.88 -23.86
C VAL A 369 -6.02 4.54 -24.45
N ARG A 370 -5.17 3.99 -25.31
CA ARG A 370 -5.31 2.63 -25.85
C ARG A 370 -4.15 1.75 -25.40
N CYS A 371 -4.36 0.44 -25.47
CA CYS A 371 -3.30 -0.54 -25.24
C CYS A 371 -2.06 -0.26 -26.10
N VAL A 372 -0.88 -0.47 -25.50
CA VAL A 372 0.41 -0.40 -26.19
C VAL A 372 0.44 -1.41 -27.34
N GLN A 373 0.85 -0.97 -28.53
CA GLN A 373 1.03 -1.87 -29.68
C GLN A 373 2.49 -2.27 -29.88
N PRO A 374 2.79 -3.50 -30.34
CA PRO A 374 4.15 -3.89 -30.69
C PRO A 374 4.76 -2.97 -31.75
N GLY A 375 5.97 -2.49 -31.51
CA GLY A 375 6.70 -1.61 -32.44
C GLY A 375 6.23 -0.15 -32.45
N GLU A 376 5.31 0.23 -31.55
CA GLU A 376 4.89 1.61 -31.38
C GLU A 376 6.06 2.49 -30.90
N SER A 377 6.15 3.72 -31.43
CA SER A 377 7.16 4.69 -31.01
C SER A 377 6.85 5.24 -29.63
N ASP A 378 7.87 5.37 -28.79
CA ASP A 378 7.74 6.00 -27.47
C ASP A 378 8.01 7.50 -27.48
N ALA A 379 8.25 8.12 -28.65
CA ALA A 379 8.61 9.53 -28.74
C ALA A 379 7.61 10.47 -28.06
N GLU A 380 6.32 10.17 -28.16
CA GLU A 380 5.24 10.99 -27.59
C GLU A 380 5.15 10.90 -26.06
N LEU A 381 5.76 9.88 -25.43
CA LEU A 381 5.77 9.77 -23.97
C LEU A 381 6.63 10.87 -23.33
N TYR A 382 7.65 11.33 -24.06
CA TYR A 382 8.66 12.26 -23.55
C TYR A 382 8.31 13.70 -23.87
N GLY A 383 8.71 14.60 -22.99
CA GLY A 383 8.60 16.04 -23.21
C GLY A 383 8.50 16.83 -21.91
N PRO A 384 8.58 18.16 -21.99
CA PRO A 384 8.64 19.01 -20.82
C PRO A 384 7.26 19.28 -20.21
N ARG A 385 6.17 18.65 -20.67
CA ARG A 385 4.81 18.92 -20.16
C ARG A 385 4.47 18.05 -18.95
N VAL A 386 3.57 18.52 -18.09
CA VAL A 386 2.97 17.70 -17.03
C VAL A 386 2.35 16.42 -17.59
N GLY A 387 2.56 15.31 -16.90
CA GLY A 387 2.11 13.99 -17.34
C GLY A 387 2.90 13.41 -18.52
N ARG A 388 4.00 14.03 -18.96
CA ARG A 388 5.00 13.44 -19.87
C ARG A 388 6.25 13.02 -19.08
N ILE A 389 7.22 12.42 -19.76
CA ILE A 389 8.45 11.92 -19.15
C ILE A 389 9.62 12.85 -19.47
N THR A 390 10.33 13.30 -18.43
CA THR A 390 11.66 13.89 -18.59
C THR A 390 12.70 12.77 -18.62
N ARG A 391 13.54 12.76 -19.67
CA ARG A 391 14.58 11.75 -19.85
C ARG A 391 15.56 11.75 -18.67
N TRP A 392 16.05 10.57 -18.29
CA TRP A 392 16.95 10.42 -17.15
C TRP A 392 18.19 11.30 -17.26
N GLU A 393 18.77 11.43 -18.46
CA GLU A 393 19.96 12.26 -18.71
C GLU A 393 19.73 13.74 -18.41
N GLN A 394 18.47 14.21 -18.47
CA GLN A 394 18.09 15.58 -18.17
C GLN A 394 17.76 15.77 -16.68
N ILE A 395 16.98 14.86 -16.09
CA ILE A 395 16.53 14.99 -14.70
C ILE A 395 17.60 14.56 -13.68
N GLY A 396 18.48 13.62 -14.03
CA GLY A 396 19.66 13.24 -13.23
C GLY A 396 19.40 12.61 -11.86
N THR A 397 18.16 12.26 -11.52
CA THR A 397 17.82 11.62 -10.24
C THR A 397 18.30 10.16 -10.19
N ASP A 398 18.25 9.54 -9.00
CA ASP A 398 18.66 8.13 -8.80
C ASP A 398 18.05 7.23 -9.88
N ARG A 399 18.83 6.31 -10.47
CA ARG A 399 18.39 5.53 -11.64
C ARG A 399 17.79 4.18 -11.29
N ARG A 400 17.96 3.68 -10.06
CA ARG A 400 17.68 2.27 -9.74
C ARG A 400 16.22 1.88 -9.89
N ARG A 401 15.28 2.80 -9.64
CA ARG A 401 13.87 2.56 -9.93
C ARG A 401 13.64 2.29 -11.42
N LEU A 402 14.24 3.09 -12.30
CA LEU A 402 14.17 2.85 -13.74
C LEU A 402 14.76 1.49 -14.05
N ASP A 403 16.00 1.22 -13.65
CA ASP A 403 16.67 -0.02 -14.01
C ASP A 403 15.89 -1.25 -13.51
N SER A 404 15.31 -1.22 -12.30
CA SER A 404 14.52 -2.31 -11.73
C SER A 404 13.21 -2.63 -12.47
N PHE A 405 12.59 -1.63 -13.10
CA PHE A 405 11.50 -1.89 -14.03
C PHE A 405 12.08 -2.32 -15.38
N SER A 406 12.24 -3.63 -15.59
CA SER A 406 12.78 -4.20 -16.83
C SER A 406 11.71 -4.45 -17.89
N GLU A 407 12.12 -4.59 -19.16
CA GLU A 407 11.20 -4.98 -20.25
C GLU A 407 10.51 -6.32 -19.96
N VAL A 408 11.27 -7.28 -19.41
CA VAL A 408 10.74 -8.60 -19.00
C VAL A 408 9.65 -8.44 -17.93
N LEU A 409 9.86 -7.56 -16.95
CA LEU A 409 8.83 -7.29 -15.94
C LEU A 409 7.59 -6.63 -16.55
N ALA A 410 7.74 -5.69 -17.48
CA ALA A 410 6.61 -5.08 -18.18
C ALA A 410 5.79 -6.12 -18.99
N GLN A 411 6.46 -7.05 -19.65
CA GLN A 411 5.83 -8.16 -20.37
C GLN A 411 5.07 -9.10 -19.43
N ASN A 412 5.68 -9.49 -18.29
CA ASN A 412 5.03 -10.34 -17.29
C ASN A 412 3.81 -9.66 -16.67
N LEU A 413 3.88 -8.36 -16.36
CA LEU A 413 2.72 -7.60 -15.89
C LEU A 413 1.57 -7.64 -16.91
N SER A 414 1.87 -7.61 -18.21
CA SER A 414 0.88 -7.71 -19.30
C SER A 414 0.23 -9.10 -19.44
N THR A 415 0.70 -10.09 -18.68
CA THR A 415 0.04 -11.41 -18.54
C THR A 415 -0.98 -11.45 -17.41
N ASN A 416 -0.95 -10.49 -16.47
CA ASN A 416 -1.98 -10.40 -15.47
C ASN A 416 -3.34 -10.18 -16.12
N TYR A 417 -4.34 -10.83 -15.53
CA TYR A 417 -5.71 -10.79 -16.01
C TYR A 417 -5.84 -11.25 -17.47
N ALA A 418 -4.92 -12.08 -17.98
CA ALA A 418 -5.11 -12.78 -19.24
C ALA A 418 -6.41 -13.62 -19.16
N GLY A 419 -7.35 -13.35 -20.06
CA GLY A 419 -8.69 -13.96 -20.07
C GLY A 419 -9.79 -13.08 -19.48
N TYR A 420 -9.48 -11.89 -18.99
CA TYR A 420 -10.48 -10.93 -18.49
C TYR A 420 -10.57 -9.68 -19.39
N PRO A 421 -11.73 -8.99 -19.43
CA PRO A 421 -11.87 -7.73 -20.19
C PRO A 421 -10.92 -6.61 -19.76
N TRP A 422 -10.42 -6.66 -18.52
CA TRP A 422 -9.49 -5.70 -17.93
C TRP A 422 -8.04 -6.21 -17.90
N ARG A 423 -7.66 -7.00 -18.92
CA ARG A 423 -6.26 -7.45 -19.10
C ARG A 423 -5.31 -6.26 -19.12
N PHE A 424 -4.18 -6.39 -18.45
CA PHE A 424 -3.15 -5.35 -18.49
C PHE A 424 -2.50 -5.25 -19.88
N CYS A 425 -2.43 -4.04 -20.40
CA CYS A 425 -1.90 -3.74 -21.73
C CYS A 425 -1.27 -2.34 -21.84
N HIS A 426 -1.14 -1.58 -20.75
CA HIS A 426 -0.59 -0.23 -20.74
C HIS A 426 0.85 -0.14 -20.20
N PHE A 427 1.36 -1.21 -19.58
CA PHE A 427 2.74 -1.26 -19.08
C PHE A 427 3.79 -1.25 -20.19
N ARG A 428 4.77 -0.36 -20.07
CA ARG A 428 5.94 -0.30 -20.97
C ARG A 428 7.18 0.19 -20.25
N LYS A 429 8.34 -0.29 -20.69
CA LYS A 429 9.64 0.22 -20.22
C LYS A 429 9.84 1.66 -20.71
N THR A 430 10.38 2.52 -19.85
CA THR A 430 10.72 3.91 -20.17
C THR A 430 12.17 4.22 -19.76
N HIS A 431 12.64 5.41 -20.13
CA HIS A 431 14.00 5.89 -19.88
C HIS A 431 14.04 7.26 -19.18
N GLY A 432 13.11 7.50 -18.25
CA GLY A 432 13.04 8.76 -17.52
C GLY A 432 11.95 8.76 -16.45
N TYR A 433 11.77 9.91 -15.80
CA TYR A 433 10.80 10.08 -14.73
C TYR A 433 9.62 10.94 -15.19
N ALA A 434 8.41 10.56 -14.75
CA ALA A 434 7.19 11.28 -15.05
C ALA A 434 7.21 12.67 -14.40
N ASN A 435 6.78 13.66 -15.19
CA ASN A 435 6.58 15.02 -14.74
C ASN A 435 5.29 15.08 -13.92
N MET A 436 5.44 14.89 -12.63
CA MET A 436 4.31 14.73 -11.72
C MET A 436 3.59 16.07 -11.51
N PRO A 437 2.25 16.09 -11.50
CA PRO A 437 1.50 17.22 -10.97
C PRO A 437 1.85 17.44 -9.49
N LEU A 438 1.68 18.67 -9.02
CA LEU A 438 2.08 19.11 -7.68
C LEU A 438 0.89 19.31 -6.73
N ASP A 439 -0.23 18.62 -6.96
CA ASP A 439 -1.38 18.70 -6.06
C ASP A 439 -1.02 18.24 -4.64
N GLY A 440 -1.30 19.09 -3.64
CA GLY A 440 -1.06 18.81 -2.23
C GLY A 440 0.43 18.73 -1.92
N LEU A 441 1.24 19.54 -2.59
CA LEU A 441 2.70 19.47 -2.57
C LEU A 441 3.29 19.47 -1.15
N TRP A 442 2.71 20.26 -0.26
CA TRP A 442 3.16 20.37 1.12
C TRP A 442 3.05 19.03 1.89
N LEU A 443 2.12 18.15 1.53
CA LEU A 443 1.93 16.85 2.19
C LEU A 443 2.82 15.72 1.63
N ARG A 444 3.70 16.03 0.68
CA ARG A 444 4.44 15.02 -0.11
C ARG A 444 5.90 14.90 0.24
N ALA A 445 6.33 15.50 1.34
CA ALA A 445 7.67 15.30 1.87
C ALA A 445 7.82 13.85 2.42
N PRO A 446 9.00 13.23 2.28
CA PRO A 446 10.19 13.71 1.55
C PRO A 446 10.02 13.71 0.02
N TYR A 447 10.76 14.56 -0.68
CA TYR A 447 10.66 14.80 -2.11
C TYR A 447 11.60 13.93 -2.96
N LEU A 448 11.36 13.95 -4.28
CA LEU A 448 11.86 13.03 -5.31
C LEU A 448 11.21 11.64 -5.25
N HIS A 449 11.37 10.84 -6.31
CA HIS A 449 10.71 9.54 -6.44
C HIS A 449 11.10 8.53 -5.35
N ASN A 450 12.25 8.73 -4.70
CA ASN A 450 12.78 7.88 -3.64
C ASN A 450 12.70 8.55 -2.25
N GLY A 451 12.12 9.76 -2.16
CA GLY A 451 12.02 10.51 -0.91
C GLY A 451 13.38 10.80 -0.27
N SER A 452 14.35 11.22 -1.07
CA SER A 452 15.74 11.46 -0.65
C SER A 452 16.03 12.91 -0.23
N VAL A 453 15.04 13.81 -0.35
CA VAL A 453 15.17 15.23 -0.01
C VAL A 453 14.09 15.61 1.00
N PRO A 454 14.42 16.00 2.24
CA PRO A 454 13.43 16.06 3.32
C PRO A 454 12.44 17.23 3.22
N THR A 455 12.81 18.35 2.61
CA THR A 455 11.99 19.56 2.55
C THR A 455 12.04 20.22 1.16
N LEU A 456 11.04 21.03 0.77
CA LEU A 456 11.10 21.77 -0.50
C LEU A 456 12.25 22.78 -0.49
N HIS A 457 12.53 23.38 0.68
CA HIS A 457 13.69 24.23 0.85
C HIS A 457 14.98 23.49 0.44
N ASP A 458 15.16 22.24 0.87
CA ASP A 458 16.32 21.44 0.47
C ASP A 458 16.29 21.06 -1.03
N LEU A 459 15.10 20.86 -1.61
CA LEU A 459 14.98 20.55 -3.04
C LEU A 459 15.45 21.71 -3.93
N LEU A 460 15.22 22.94 -3.49
CA LEU A 460 15.69 24.16 -4.15
C LEU A 460 17.19 24.45 -3.92
N GLU A 461 17.92 23.56 -3.25
CA GLU A 461 19.37 23.63 -3.16
C GLU A 461 20.05 22.66 -4.14
N PRO A 462 21.24 23.01 -4.68
CA PRO A 462 22.06 22.07 -5.44
C PRO A 462 22.31 20.79 -4.63
N SER A 463 22.39 19.63 -5.30
CA SER A 463 22.48 18.33 -4.61
C SER A 463 23.69 18.22 -3.65
N ALA A 464 24.76 18.96 -3.92
CA ALA A 464 25.92 19.10 -3.06
C ALA A 464 25.59 19.64 -1.65
N ASN A 465 24.61 20.55 -1.55
CA ASN A 465 24.19 21.22 -0.31
C ASN A 465 23.03 20.51 0.40
N ARG A 466 22.38 19.55 -0.26
CA ARG A 466 21.27 18.77 0.34
C ARG A 466 21.76 17.86 1.47
N PRO A 467 20.95 17.62 2.53
CA PRO A 467 21.32 16.74 3.64
C PRO A 467 21.75 15.35 3.17
N LYS A 468 22.90 14.87 3.66
CA LYS A 468 23.41 13.54 3.30
C LYS A 468 22.78 12.41 4.11
N SER A 469 22.24 12.73 5.28
CA SER A 469 21.38 11.85 6.06
C SER A 469 20.36 12.65 6.87
N PHE A 470 19.19 12.06 7.11
CA PHE A 470 18.11 12.65 7.91
C PHE A 470 17.23 11.53 8.48
N HIS A 471 16.18 11.86 9.24
CA HIS A 471 15.27 10.89 9.84
C HIS A 471 13.87 10.96 9.23
N ARG A 472 13.25 9.79 9.01
CA ARG A 472 11.93 9.61 8.40
C ARG A 472 10.91 9.02 9.38
N GLY A 473 9.63 9.21 9.06
CA GLY A 473 8.50 8.68 9.83
C GLY A 473 7.93 9.64 10.88
N ASN A 474 8.42 10.88 10.95
CA ASN A 474 7.85 11.92 11.80
C ASN A 474 6.65 12.59 11.13
N ASP A 475 5.59 12.85 11.88
CA ASP A 475 4.40 13.58 11.42
C ASP A 475 4.37 15.05 11.87
N LEU A 476 5.34 15.50 12.66
CA LEU A 476 5.51 16.91 12.97
C LEU A 476 5.98 17.67 11.72
N TYR A 477 5.25 18.69 11.34
CA TYR A 477 5.50 19.45 10.12
C TYR A 477 6.31 20.72 10.38
N ASP A 478 7.24 21.03 9.48
CA ASP A 478 7.99 22.29 9.42
C ASP A 478 7.40 23.18 8.31
N PRO A 479 6.59 24.20 8.65
CA PRO A 479 5.97 25.08 7.66
C PRO A 479 6.94 26.09 7.05
N VAL A 480 8.13 26.28 7.62
CA VAL A 480 9.14 27.21 7.10
C VAL A 480 9.94 26.54 5.99
N ARG A 481 10.40 25.31 6.22
CA ARG A 481 11.15 24.53 5.22
C ARG A 481 10.24 23.79 4.23
N VAL A 482 8.96 23.64 4.58
CA VAL A 482 7.92 22.90 3.85
C VAL A 482 8.31 21.44 3.70
N GLY A 483 8.13 20.70 4.80
CA GLY A 483 8.31 19.25 4.88
C GLY A 483 8.12 18.76 6.32
N PHE A 484 8.36 17.48 6.58
CA PHE A 484 8.33 16.95 7.95
C PHE A 484 9.67 17.18 8.66
N VAL A 485 9.62 17.37 9.97
CA VAL A 485 10.82 17.54 10.82
C VAL A 485 11.69 16.29 10.72
N ALA A 486 12.90 16.46 10.19
CA ALA A 486 13.78 15.37 9.76
C ALA A 486 15.16 15.36 10.45
N ASP A 487 15.46 16.36 11.28
CA ASP A 487 16.68 16.47 12.09
C ASP A 487 16.56 15.79 13.46
N MET A 488 15.37 15.29 13.80
CA MET A 488 15.07 14.59 15.05
C MET A 488 15.21 13.07 14.90
N ALA A 489 16.08 12.45 15.71
CA ALA A 489 16.29 10.99 15.68
C ALA A 489 15.23 10.19 16.47
N ALA A 490 14.61 10.80 17.48
CA ALA A 490 13.61 10.16 18.32
C ALA A 490 12.72 11.21 19.03
N GLU A 491 11.50 10.81 19.39
CA GLU A 491 10.56 11.57 20.22
C GLU A 491 10.01 10.63 21.31
N GLY A 492 10.43 10.84 22.56
CA GLY A 492 10.16 9.89 23.65
C GLY A 492 10.80 8.53 23.36
N GLU A 493 10.00 7.46 23.42
CA GLU A 493 10.44 6.08 23.10
C GLU A 493 10.43 5.80 21.59
N ARG A 494 9.75 6.64 20.79
CA ARG A 494 9.65 6.47 19.34
C ARG A 494 10.95 6.87 18.67
N ARG A 495 11.58 5.92 17.99
CA ARG A 495 12.76 6.17 17.14
C ARG A 495 12.34 6.38 15.69
N TYR A 496 12.98 7.33 15.02
CA TYR A 496 12.77 7.61 13.61
C TYR A 496 13.81 6.92 12.74
N PHE A 497 13.42 6.56 11.52
CA PHE A 497 14.28 5.80 10.62
C PHE A 497 15.37 6.70 10.03
N ARG A 498 16.64 6.37 10.24
CA ARG A 498 17.76 7.12 9.66
C ARG A 498 17.92 6.78 8.17
N TYR A 499 17.66 7.76 7.32
CA TYR A 499 17.86 7.69 5.88
C TYR A 499 19.25 8.18 5.49
N ASP A 500 20.02 7.37 4.74
CA ASP A 500 21.32 7.75 4.17
C ASP A 500 21.21 7.86 2.64
N THR A 501 21.46 9.07 2.11
CA THR A 501 21.38 9.37 0.67
C THR A 501 22.52 8.78 -0.14
N ARG A 502 23.56 8.28 0.52
CA ARG A 502 24.72 7.63 -0.12
C ARG A 502 24.50 6.13 -0.34
N ALA A 503 23.47 5.56 0.29
CA ALA A 503 23.09 4.18 0.06
C ALA A 503 22.58 3.99 -1.37
N LYS A 504 22.78 2.79 -1.92
CA LYS A 504 22.28 2.40 -3.24
C LYS A 504 20.76 2.65 -3.29
N GLY A 505 20.30 3.46 -4.26
CA GLY A 505 18.87 3.74 -4.48
C GLY A 505 18.35 4.98 -3.78
N ASN A 506 19.18 5.57 -2.91
CA ASN A 506 18.80 6.67 -2.07
C ASN A 506 19.40 8.01 -2.50
N SER A 507 20.04 8.08 -3.68
CA SER A 507 20.70 9.30 -4.15
C SER A 507 19.72 10.48 -4.14
N ASN A 508 20.20 11.61 -3.61
CA ASN A 508 19.51 12.90 -3.60
C ASN A 508 19.97 13.83 -4.73
N ALA A 509 20.64 13.30 -5.74
CA ALA A 509 21.07 14.03 -6.93
C ALA A 509 19.92 14.30 -7.91
N GLY A 510 20.19 15.13 -8.92
CA GLY A 510 19.21 15.45 -9.96
C GLY A 510 18.18 16.48 -9.53
N HIS A 511 17.31 16.85 -10.48
CA HIS A 511 16.41 17.99 -10.35
C HIS A 511 17.20 19.23 -9.88
N GLU A 512 18.25 19.55 -10.61
CA GLU A 512 19.22 20.60 -10.27
C GLU A 512 19.71 21.34 -11.52
N GLY A 513 20.12 22.59 -11.31
CA GLY A 513 20.43 23.56 -12.35
C GLY A 513 19.42 24.70 -12.38
N ARG A 514 19.67 25.70 -13.24
CA ARG A 514 18.81 26.88 -13.38
C ARG A 514 17.34 26.54 -13.68
N ASP A 515 17.10 25.59 -14.58
CA ASP A 515 15.75 25.18 -14.99
C ASP A 515 14.95 24.51 -13.84
N TYR A 516 15.65 24.04 -12.80
CA TYR A 516 15.06 23.38 -11.64
C TYR A 516 15.02 24.26 -10.39
N GLY A 517 15.41 25.53 -10.51
CA GLY A 517 15.35 26.51 -9.44
C GLY A 517 16.55 26.52 -8.48
N THR A 518 17.51 25.58 -8.61
CA THR A 518 18.57 25.43 -7.61
C THR A 518 19.67 26.48 -7.70
N GLU A 519 19.80 27.12 -8.86
CA GLU A 519 20.77 28.21 -9.13
C GLU A 519 20.12 29.60 -9.06
N LEU A 520 18.85 29.70 -8.66
CA LEU A 520 18.18 30.99 -8.49
C LEU A 520 18.74 31.75 -7.28
N PRO A 521 18.67 33.09 -7.27
CA PRO A 521 19.01 33.88 -6.09
C PRO A 521 18.15 33.50 -4.88
N ASP A 522 18.69 33.60 -3.67
CA ASP A 522 18.00 33.22 -2.44
C ASP A 522 16.65 33.94 -2.25
N SER A 523 16.53 35.19 -2.71
CA SER A 523 15.26 35.92 -2.67
C SER A 523 14.19 35.29 -3.55
N GLU A 524 14.55 34.83 -4.74
CA GLU A 524 13.64 34.14 -5.65
C GLU A 524 13.27 32.76 -5.12
N LYS A 525 14.24 32.02 -4.56
CA LYS A 525 13.98 30.72 -3.91
C LYS A 525 12.99 30.86 -2.75
N ARG A 526 13.15 31.88 -1.89
CA ARG A 526 12.21 32.15 -0.79
C ARG A 526 10.81 32.51 -1.30
N ALA A 527 10.72 33.37 -2.31
CA ALA A 527 9.44 33.73 -2.91
C ALA A 527 8.76 32.53 -3.57
N LEU A 528 9.52 31.72 -4.31
CA LEU A 528 9.06 30.49 -4.93
C LEU A 528 8.57 29.48 -3.88
N LEU A 529 9.34 29.26 -2.80
CA LEU A 529 8.95 28.37 -1.71
C LEU A 529 7.63 28.82 -1.05
N GLU A 530 7.44 30.12 -0.84
CA GLU A 530 6.18 30.65 -0.31
C GLU A 530 5.02 30.43 -1.28
N TYR A 531 5.24 30.65 -2.58
CA TYR A 531 4.22 30.37 -3.60
C TYR A 531 3.84 28.89 -3.67
N LEU A 532 4.82 27.97 -3.51
CA LEU A 532 4.58 26.53 -3.49
C LEU A 532 3.72 26.07 -2.31
N LYS A 533 3.53 26.88 -1.25
CA LYS A 533 2.57 26.58 -0.17
C LYS A 533 1.12 26.68 -0.64
N THR A 534 0.84 27.33 -1.76
CA THR A 534 -0.51 27.47 -2.32
C THR A 534 -0.99 26.22 -3.09
N PHE A 535 -0.17 25.15 -3.14
CA PHE A 535 -0.35 23.96 -3.99
C PHE A 535 -0.98 22.75 -3.29
#